data_AF-A0A2G8HUC9-F1
#
_entry.id   AF-A0A2G8HUC9-F1
#
_cell.length_a   1.000
_cell.length_b   1.000
_cell.length_c   1.000
_cell.angle_alpha   90.00
_cell.angle_beta   90.00
_cell.angle_gamma   90.00
#
_symmetry.space_group_name_H-M   'P 1'
#
loop_
_entity.id
_entity.type
_entity.pdbx_description
1 polymer ?
#
loop_
_entity_poly.entity_id
_entity_poly.type
_entity_poly.pdbx_seq_one_letter_code
_entity_poly.pdbx_strand_id
1 'polypeptide(L)'
;MANNVTKEFEQGMQTLEDIQALSDFSLSPLVDRAAFHFSEIHRKAEFSFENLNSFSKIQSFLEKTIDNLLTHYILRDAVTHQVLLQKKYDDMSLESWNKLLEVLPTSLQILSIFKFVGTQNIQVSKEGINVRGLIKTDESITRFREVVYRASRKLLEHKTILTYKIEELEDERICWLELSVDMEHSEKLSYNVDFLETLGMKLGFSSIFSKYRISKEDAFELPRHLIIEITSNLEIRKYYRVPDHYTRDLDSKEMLHFSFLFRPVSIIIPKTGFLERRPTNANFEDTGSGLGQQEVKNQINSNYRYIDFFSLINQS
;
A
#
# COMPACT_ATOMS: atom_id res chain seq x y z
N MET A 1 3.25 18.95 -5.02
CA MET A 1 4.36 19.64 -5.72
C MET A 1 4.57 19.11 -7.14
N ALA A 2 4.52 17.80 -7.40
CA ALA A 2 4.63 17.24 -8.76
C ALA A 2 3.61 17.82 -9.77
N ASN A 3 2.34 17.99 -9.37
CA ASN A 3 1.29 18.52 -10.25
C ASN A 3 1.53 19.96 -10.76
N ASN A 4 2.32 20.78 -10.05
CA ASN A 4 2.64 22.12 -10.54
C ASN A 4 3.72 22.08 -11.64
N VAL A 5 4.70 21.19 -11.52
CA VAL A 5 5.81 21.06 -12.48
C VAL A 5 5.30 20.55 -13.83
N THR A 6 4.40 19.58 -13.83
CA THR A 6 3.80 19.05 -15.07
C THR A 6 2.93 20.10 -15.76
N LYS A 7 2.12 20.85 -14.99
CA LYS A 7 1.28 21.92 -15.54
C LYS A 7 2.11 23.09 -16.10
N GLU A 8 3.19 23.47 -15.43
CA GLU A 8 4.12 24.50 -15.92
C GLU A 8 4.89 24.04 -17.17
N PHE A 9 5.21 22.74 -17.28
CA PHE A 9 5.81 22.16 -18.49
C PHE A 9 4.84 22.15 -19.67
N GLU A 10 3.61 21.69 -19.47
CA GLU A 10 2.57 21.70 -20.52
C GLU A 10 2.32 23.12 -21.02
N GLN A 11 2.18 24.09 -20.11
CA GLN A 11 2.01 25.50 -20.47
C GLN A 11 3.24 26.09 -21.17
N GLY A 12 4.45 25.70 -20.75
CA GLY A 12 5.70 26.12 -21.40
C GLY A 12 5.85 25.57 -22.81
N MET A 13 5.50 24.29 -23.04
CA MET A 13 5.51 23.66 -24.36
C MET A 13 4.46 24.26 -25.29
N GLN A 14 3.23 24.47 -24.79
CA GLN A 14 2.16 25.13 -25.53
C GLN A 14 2.60 26.54 -25.99
N THR A 15 3.28 27.29 -25.12
CA THR A 15 3.79 28.63 -25.43
C THR A 15 4.88 28.59 -26.52
N LEU A 16 5.74 27.55 -26.53
CA LEU A 16 6.74 27.37 -27.57
C LEU A 16 6.11 27.01 -28.92
N GLU A 17 5.07 26.17 -28.92
CA GLU A 17 4.29 25.84 -30.12
C GLU A 17 3.57 27.07 -30.68
N ASP A 18 2.98 27.90 -29.81
CA ASP A 18 2.34 29.16 -30.20
C ASP A 18 3.37 30.14 -30.80
N ILE A 19 4.57 30.23 -30.21
CA ILE A 19 5.66 31.05 -30.77
C ILE A 19 6.08 30.51 -32.14
N GLN A 20 6.18 29.19 -32.33
CA GLN A 20 6.52 28.58 -33.61
C GLN A 20 5.44 28.85 -34.68
N ALA A 21 4.17 28.80 -34.29
CA ALA A 21 3.04 29.07 -35.19
C ALA A 21 2.92 30.55 -35.58
N LEU A 22 3.39 31.48 -34.74
CA LEU A 22 3.30 32.92 -34.94
C LEU A 22 4.59 33.56 -35.48
N SER A 23 5.68 32.80 -35.62
CA SER A 23 7.01 33.35 -35.98
C SER A 23 7.46 32.99 -37.40
N ASP A 24 8.42 33.78 -37.92
CA ASP A 24 9.06 33.51 -39.19
C ASP A 24 9.90 32.23 -39.16
N PHE A 25 10.02 31.54 -40.30
CA PHE A 25 10.75 30.26 -40.47
C PHE A 25 12.19 30.27 -39.93
N SER A 26 12.82 31.44 -39.79
CA SER A 26 14.16 31.62 -39.24
C SER A 26 14.27 31.36 -37.74
N LEU A 27 13.16 31.39 -37.00
CA LEU A 27 13.10 31.17 -35.55
C LEU A 27 12.87 29.69 -35.17
N SER A 28 12.41 28.84 -36.10
CA SER A 28 12.13 27.42 -35.84
C SER A 28 13.32 26.67 -35.20
N PRO A 29 14.57 26.81 -35.67
CA PRO A 29 15.71 26.10 -35.06
C PRO A 29 16.00 26.52 -33.61
N LEU A 30 15.63 27.75 -33.22
CA LEU A 30 15.80 28.25 -31.85
C LEU A 30 14.68 27.74 -30.94
N VAL A 31 13.45 27.66 -31.48
CA VAL A 31 12.30 27.08 -30.77
C VAL A 31 12.50 25.58 -30.55
N ASP A 32 12.93 24.83 -31.56
CA ASP A 32 13.21 23.39 -31.46
C ASP A 32 14.30 23.11 -30.42
N ARG A 33 15.33 23.97 -30.35
CA ARG A 33 16.40 23.88 -29.34
C ARG A 33 15.89 24.21 -27.93
N ALA A 34 15.01 25.19 -27.79
CA ALA A 34 14.38 25.51 -26.51
C ALA A 34 13.46 24.36 -26.04
N ALA A 35 12.65 23.79 -26.93
CA ALA A 35 11.80 22.64 -26.67
C ALA A 35 12.60 21.40 -26.26
N PHE A 36 13.73 21.14 -26.92
CA PHE A 36 14.67 20.08 -26.52
C PHE A 36 15.21 20.31 -25.10
N HIS A 37 15.64 21.52 -24.78
CA HIS A 37 16.15 21.83 -23.43
C HIS A 37 15.04 21.77 -22.36
N PHE A 38 13.83 22.22 -22.67
CA PHE A 38 12.66 22.09 -21.79
C PHE A 38 12.30 20.62 -21.55
N SER A 39 12.29 19.80 -22.59
CA SER A 39 12.04 18.36 -22.50
C SER A 39 13.14 17.65 -21.68
N GLU A 40 14.41 18.03 -21.85
CA GLU A 40 15.52 17.51 -21.03
C GLU A 40 15.43 17.97 -19.56
N ILE A 41 14.97 19.19 -19.30
CA ILE A 41 14.75 19.69 -17.93
C ILE A 41 13.58 18.94 -17.28
N HIS A 42 12.46 18.76 -18.00
CA HIS A 42 11.32 17.97 -17.52
C HIS A 42 11.73 16.52 -17.27
N ARG A 43 12.40 15.88 -18.22
CA ARG A 43 12.97 14.54 -18.06
C ARG A 43 13.90 14.48 -16.86
N LYS A 44 14.84 15.40 -16.71
CA LYS A 44 15.74 15.44 -15.54
C LYS A 44 15.01 15.72 -14.23
N ALA A 45 13.92 16.47 -14.25
CA ALA A 45 13.08 16.71 -13.07
C ALA A 45 12.27 15.47 -12.70
N GLU A 46 11.76 14.71 -13.68
CA GLU A 46 11.12 13.40 -13.44
C GLU A 46 12.14 12.37 -12.92
N PHE A 47 13.36 12.35 -13.48
CA PHE A 47 14.44 11.45 -13.05
C PHE A 47 15.13 11.88 -11.74
N SER A 48 15.10 13.17 -11.35
CA SER A 48 15.80 13.66 -10.15
C SER A 48 15.15 13.22 -8.84
N PHE A 49 13.88 12.80 -8.88
CA PHE A 49 13.19 12.22 -7.71
C PHE A 49 13.35 10.70 -7.59
N GLU A 50 13.84 10.02 -8.63
CA GLU A 50 14.00 8.56 -8.65
C GLU A 50 15.40 8.10 -8.23
N ASN A 51 16.44 8.95 -8.31
CA ASN A 51 17.83 8.56 -7.99
C ASN A 51 18.44 9.39 -6.85
N LEU A 52 18.07 9.05 -5.61
CA LEU A 52 18.67 9.60 -4.37
C LEU A 52 20.18 9.36 -4.25
N ASN A 53 20.72 8.38 -4.98
CA ASN A 53 22.16 8.10 -5.06
C ASN A 53 22.99 9.31 -5.53
N SER A 54 22.37 10.26 -6.23
CA SER A 54 23.01 11.52 -6.64
C SER A 54 23.10 12.58 -5.52
N PHE A 55 22.38 12.39 -4.41
CA PHE A 55 22.32 13.28 -3.26
C PHE A 55 22.73 12.59 -1.95
N SER A 56 23.96 12.06 -1.91
CA SER A 56 24.51 11.30 -0.78
C SER A 56 24.36 11.96 0.59
N LYS A 57 24.40 13.30 0.67
CA LYS A 57 24.18 14.05 1.92
C LYS A 57 22.74 13.94 2.43
N ILE A 58 21.75 13.99 1.54
CA ILE A 58 20.33 13.87 1.88
C ILE A 58 20.05 12.44 2.34
N GLN A 59 20.53 11.45 1.59
CA GLN A 59 20.43 10.05 1.98
C GLN A 59 21.05 9.79 3.36
N SER A 60 22.27 10.27 3.61
CA SER A 60 22.91 10.13 4.93
C SER A 60 22.13 10.80 6.06
N PHE A 61 21.48 11.94 5.80
CA PHE A 61 20.61 12.59 6.78
C PHE A 61 19.34 11.78 7.08
N LEU A 62 18.70 11.24 6.05
CA LEU A 62 17.51 10.40 6.19
C LEU A 62 17.84 9.11 6.94
N GLU A 63 18.92 8.43 6.57
CA GLU A 63 19.45 7.25 7.26
C GLU A 63 19.72 7.55 8.74
N LYS A 64 20.40 8.65 9.06
CA LYS A 64 20.67 9.05 10.46
C LYS A 64 19.39 9.32 11.24
N THR A 65 18.40 9.95 10.61
CA THR A 65 17.09 10.20 11.25
C THR A 65 16.38 8.90 11.60
N ILE A 66 16.31 7.96 10.67
CA ILE A 66 15.73 6.63 10.90
C ILE A 66 16.51 5.87 11.98
N ASP A 67 17.84 5.91 11.91
CA ASP A 67 18.72 5.27 12.88
C ASP A 67 18.53 5.82 14.29
N ASN A 68 18.34 7.13 14.42
CA ASN A 68 18.03 7.76 15.69
C ASN A 68 16.69 7.23 16.24
N LEU A 69 15.63 7.20 15.43
CA LEU A 69 14.32 6.69 15.86
C LEU A 69 14.39 5.22 16.33
N LEU A 70 15.08 4.38 15.56
CA LEU A 70 15.29 2.97 15.90
C LEU A 70 16.13 2.81 17.17
N THR A 71 17.20 3.59 17.31
CA THR A 71 18.06 3.56 18.50
C THR A 71 17.28 3.97 19.75
N HIS A 72 16.45 5.01 19.67
CA HIS A 72 15.59 5.40 20.79
C HIS A 72 14.60 4.30 21.20
N TYR A 73 14.03 3.58 20.22
CA TYR A 73 13.19 2.41 20.51
C TYR A 73 13.98 1.30 21.20
N ILE A 74 15.15 0.93 20.66
CA ILE A 74 16.00 -0.16 21.19
C ILE A 74 16.47 0.15 22.61
N LEU A 75 16.87 1.40 22.88
CA LEU A 75 17.37 1.81 24.20
C LEU A 75 16.25 1.98 25.24
N ARG A 76 14.98 1.98 24.83
CA ARG A 76 13.84 2.16 25.76
C ARG A 76 13.69 0.98 26.71
N ASP A 77 13.90 -0.24 26.22
CA ASP A 77 13.80 -1.45 27.03
C ASP A 77 15.18 -1.85 27.53
N ALA A 78 15.50 -1.43 28.75
CA ALA A 78 16.71 -1.89 29.42
C ALA A 78 16.61 -3.42 29.68
N VAL A 79 17.35 -4.21 28.89
CA VAL A 79 17.82 -5.57 29.19
C VAL A 79 16.88 -6.76 28.91
N THR A 80 15.78 -6.63 28.14
CA THR A 80 14.85 -7.79 27.96
C THR A 80 15.15 -8.69 26.76
N HIS A 81 15.77 -8.16 25.69
CA HIS A 81 16.04 -8.92 24.46
C HIS A 81 17.10 -8.24 23.58
N GLN A 82 17.68 -9.01 22.64
CA GLN A 82 18.61 -8.53 21.62
C GLN A 82 17.84 -8.11 20.37
N VAL A 83 18.15 -6.94 19.82
CA VAL A 83 17.59 -6.47 18.55
C VAL A 83 18.61 -6.63 17.43
N LEU A 84 18.25 -7.39 16.40
CA LEU A 84 19.01 -7.51 15.16
C LEU A 84 18.36 -6.63 14.09
N LEU A 85 19.04 -5.55 13.72
CA LEU A 85 18.55 -4.59 12.74
C LEU A 85 19.20 -4.84 11.37
N GLN A 86 18.37 -5.12 10.37
CA GLN A 86 18.76 -5.25 8.96
C GLN A 86 18.20 -4.06 8.18
N LYS A 87 19.09 -3.30 7.54
CA LYS A 87 18.73 -2.13 6.71
C LYS A 87 18.98 -2.47 5.26
N LYS A 88 17.94 -2.43 4.43
CA LYS A 88 18.00 -2.67 2.98
C LYS A 88 17.46 -1.45 2.26
N TYR A 89 18.25 -0.38 2.24
CA TYR A 89 17.87 0.91 1.63
C TYR A 89 18.21 1.00 0.14
N ASP A 90 18.75 -0.06 -0.44
CA ASP A 90 19.12 -0.12 -1.85
C ASP A 90 17.91 0.21 -2.73
N ASP A 91 18.10 1.10 -3.70
CA ASP A 91 17.09 1.54 -4.68
C ASP A 91 15.82 2.19 -4.08
N MET A 92 15.90 2.72 -2.86
CA MET A 92 14.77 3.36 -2.20
C MET A 92 14.55 4.79 -2.73
N SER A 93 13.38 5.03 -3.32
CA SER A 93 12.99 6.36 -3.85
C SER A 93 12.74 7.38 -2.74
N LEU A 94 12.78 8.68 -3.05
CA LEU A 94 12.50 9.73 -2.07
C LEU A 94 11.07 9.63 -1.50
N GLU A 95 10.12 9.24 -2.34
CA GLU A 95 8.74 8.95 -1.92
C GLU A 95 8.70 7.85 -0.86
N SER A 96 9.46 6.76 -1.08
CA SER A 96 9.57 5.66 -0.11
C SER A 96 10.21 6.13 1.21
N TRP A 97 11.21 7.01 1.15
CA TRP A 97 11.86 7.59 2.34
C TRP A 97 10.93 8.46 3.16
N ASN A 98 10.18 9.34 2.49
CA ASN A 98 9.19 10.18 3.16
C ASN A 98 8.10 9.32 3.81
N LYS A 99 7.59 8.33 3.06
CA LYS A 99 6.59 7.39 3.59
C LYS A 99 7.12 6.62 4.79
N LEU A 100 8.38 6.15 4.75
CA LEU A 100 9.02 5.47 5.88
C LEU A 100 9.09 6.37 7.13
N LEU A 101 9.50 7.62 6.97
CA LEU A 101 9.58 8.59 8.08
C LEU A 101 8.22 8.87 8.71
N GLU A 102 7.15 8.88 7.91
CA GLU A 102 5.79 9.08 8.40
C GLU A 102 5.26 7.87 9.17
N VAL A 103 5.51 6.65 8.68
CA VAL A 103 4.95 5.43 9.28
C VAL A 103 5.78 4.89 10.45
N LEU A 104 7.11 5.03 10.41
CA LEU A 104 8.03 4.39 11.36
C LEU A 104 7.70 4.70 12.83
N PRO A 105 7.42 5.96 13.25
CA PRO A 105 7.09 6.24 14.65
C PRO A 105 5.86 5.48 15.14
N THR A 106 4.83 5.40 14.31
CA THR A 106 3.59 4.66 14.62
C THR A 106 3.85 3.16 14.69
N SER A 107 4.64 2.63 13.76
CA SER A 107 5.06 1.22 13.74
C SER A 107 5.87 0.85 14.99
N LEU A 108 6.81 1.68 15.41
CA LEU A 108 7.60 1.46 16.64
C LEU A 108 6.72 1.52 17.88
N GLN A 109 5.73 2.42 17.93
CA GLN A 109 4.76 2.46 19.03
C GLN A 109 3.99 1.13 19.16
N ILE A 110 3.54 0.57 18.03
CA ILE A 110 2.85 -0.74 18.00
C ILE A 110 3.79 -1.85 18.48
N LEU A 111 5.01 -1.91 17.95
CA LEU A 111 6.01 -2.92 18.34
C LEU A 111 6.28 -2.89 19.84
N SER A 112 6.20 -1.70 20.43
CA SER A 112 6.45 -1.47 21.85
C SER A 112 5.38 -2.02 22.80
N ILE A 113 4.26 -2.50 22.25
CA ILE A 113 3.19 -3.19 22.98
C ILE A 113 3.60 -4.63 23.32
N PHE A 114 4.39 -5.26 22.44
CA PHE A 114 4.73 -6.66 22.54
C PHE A 114 5.97 -6.87 23.41
N LYS A 115 5.89 -7.86 24.30
CA LYS A 115 7.00 -8.25 25.17
C LYS A 115 7.87 -9.28 24.47
N PHE A 116 8.81 -8.80 23.67
CA PHE A 116 9.78 -9.66 22.98
C PHE A 116 10.72 -10.37 23.96
N VAL A 117 11.11 -11.59 23.61
CA VAL A 117 12.03 -12.45 24.36
C VAL A 117 13.13 -12.95 23.44
N GLY A 118 14.37 -12.98 23.94
CA GLY A 118 15.49 -13.51 23.17
C GLY A 118 15.92 -12.53 22.08
N THR A 119 15.55 -12.81 20.82
CA THR A 119 15.98 -12.01 19.66
C THR A 119 14.77 -11.47 18.90
N GLN A 120 14.79 -10.16 18.65
CA GLN A 120 13.88 -9.45 17.76
C GLN A 120 14.63 -9.07 16.49
N ASN A 121 14.17 -9.55 15.34
CA ASN A 121 14.72 -9.18 14.04
C ASN A 121 13.86 -8.06 13.45
N ILE A 122 14.45 -6.91 13.17
CA ILE A 122 13.81 -5.78 12.49
C ILE A 122 14.47 -5.62 11.14
N GLN A 123 13.71 -5.77 10.06
CA GLN A 123 14.14 -5.43 8.71
C GLN A 123 13.42 -4.16 8.26
N VAL A 124 14.18 -3.18 7.78
CA VAL A 124 13.65 -1.97 7.15
C VAL A 124 14.09 -1.94 5.70
N SER A 125 13.14 -1.82 4.78
CA SER A 125 13.40 -1.83 3.34
C SER A 125 12.40 -0.97 2.57
N LYS A 126 12.54 -0.88 1.23
CA LYS A 126 11.60 -0.12 0.37
C LYS A 126 10.17 -0.64 0.46
N GLU A 127 10.01 -1.94 0.73
CA GLU A 127 8.71 -2.59 0.89
C GLU A 127 8.04 -2.22 2.22
N GLY A 128 8.83 -1.79 3.21
CA GLY A 128 8.37 -1.30 4.49
C GLY A 128 9.15 -1.87 5.68
N ILE A 129 8.45 -2.21 6.77
CA ILE A 129 9.06 -2.68 8.01
C ILE A 129 8.56 -4.09 8.32
N ASN A 130 9.46 -5.05 8.44
CA ASN A 130 9.15 -6.41 8.86
C ASN A 130 9.84 -6.70 10.19
N VAL A 131 9.08 -7.19 11.16
CA VAL A 131 9.61 -7.58 12.46
C VAL A 131 9.24 -9.01 12.77
N ARG A 132 10.22 -9.81 13.17
CA ARG A 132 10.01 -11.18 13.63
C ARG A 132 10.70 -11.42 14.96
N GLY A 133 9.98 -11.93 15.94
CA GLY A 133 10.53 -12.23 17.26
C GLY A 133 9.61 -13.12 18.09
N LEU A 134 10.18 -13.76 19.11
CA LEU A 134 9.39 -14.46 20.12
C LEU A 134 8.78 -13.43 21.06
N ILE A 135 7.49 -13.60 21.38
CA ILE A 135 6.78 -12.78 22.36
C ILE A 135 6.21 -13.65 23.46
N LYS A 136 6.04 -13.09 24.66
CA LYS A 136 5.23 -13.73 25.71
C LYS A 136 3.75 -13.55 25.39
N THR A 137 3.02 -14.65 25.33
CA THR A 137 1.55 -14.65 25.28
C THR A 137 1.04 -14.39 26.69
N ASP A 138 0.75 -13.13 26.98
CA ASP A 138 -0.08 -12.78 28.12
C ASP A 138 -1.46 -12.32 27.64
N GLU A 139 -2.49 -12.50 28.47
CA GLU A 139 -3.87 -12.05 28.16
C GLU A 139 -3.94 -10.52 27.92
N SER A 140 -2.85 -9.79 28.16
CA SER A 140 -2.79 -8.33 28.09
C SER A 140 -2.80 -7.79 26.66
N ILE A 141 -2.45 -8.57 25.63
CA ILE A 141 -2.46 -8.10 24.23
C ILE A 141 -3.85 -7.56 23.86
N THR A 142 -4.92 -8.20 24.33
CA THR A 142 -6.31 -7.75 24.11
C THR A 142 -6.59 -6.35 24.67
N ARG A 143 -5.89 -5.92 25.73
CA ARG A 143 -6.03 -4.58 26.34
C ARG A 143 -5.50 -3.48 25.43
N PHE A 144 -4.60 -3.81 24.51
CA PHE A 144 -4.02 -2.87 23.55
C PHE A 144 -4.80 -2.81 22.23
N ARG A 145 -5.96 -3.47 22.14
CA ARG A 145 -6.80 -3.48 20.94
C ARG A 145 -7.10 -2.08 20.41
N GLU A 146 -7.49 -1.16 21.27
CA GLU A 146 -7.79 0.22 20.86
C GLU A 146 -6.55 0.92 20.31
N VAL A 147 -5.39 0.73 20.96
CA VAL A 147 -4.12 1.32 20.55
C VAL A 147 -3.72 0.80 19.16
N VAL A 148 -3.79 -0.52 18.95
CA VAL A 148 -3.48 -1.15 17.67
C VAL A 148 -4.42 -0.66 16.58
N TYR A 149 -5.73 -0.55 16.85
CA TYR A 149 -6.68 -0.04 15.84
C TYR A 149 -6.43 1.42 15.49
N ARG A 150 -6.18 2.26 16.48
CA ARG A 150 -5.86 3.68 16.25
C ARG A 150 -4.60 3.83 15.42
N ALA A 151 -3.56 3.06 15.75
CA ALA A 151 -2.32 3.05 15.00
C ALA A 151 -2.51 2.50 13.58
N SER A 152 -3.30 1.44 13.41
CA SER A 152 -3.64 0.87 12.10
C SER A 152 -4.35 1.90 11.21
N ARG A 153 -5.33 2.64 11.73
CA ARG A 153 -6.01 3.72 10.98
C ARG A 153 -5.04 4.79 10.53
N LYS A 154 -4.15 5.23 11.41
CA LYS A 154 -3.10 6.20 11.06
C LYS A 154 -2.19 5.67 9.95
N LEU A 155 -1.82 4.39 9.96
CA LEU A 155 -1.06 3.78 8.86
C LEU A 155 -1.85 3.72 7.55
N LEU A 156 -3.16 3.46 7.60
CA LEU A 156 -4.03 3.47 6.43
C LEU A 156 -4.18 4.85 5.79
N GLU A 157 -4.14 5.95 6.58
CA GLU A 157 -4.08 7.33 6.04
C GLU A 157 -2.85 7.53 5.13
N HIS A 158 -1.74 6.86 5.47
CA HIS A 158 -0.53 6.81 4.64
C HIS A 158 -0.54 5.65 3.64
N LYS A 159 -1.70 5.07 3.33
CA LYS A 159 -1.86 3.94 2.38
C LYS A 159 -0.87 2.80 2.64
N THR A 160 -0.77 2.42 3.91
CA THR A 160 0.13 1.40 4.45
C THR A 160 -0.69 0.37 5.22
N ILE A 161 -0.40 -0.91 5.02
CA ILE A 161 -1.15 -2.01 5.66
C ILE A 161 -0.29 -2.63 6.77
N LEU A 162 -0.89 -2.78 7.94
CA LEU A 162 -0.29 -3.48 9.08
C LEU A 162 -0.89 -4.88 9.21
N THR A 163 -0.07 -5.92 9.05
CA THR A 163 -0.50 -7.32 9.20
C THR A 163 0.35 -8.08 10.20
N TYR A 164 -0.21 -9.20 10.66
CA TYR A 164 0.34 -10.02 11.73
C TYR A 164 0.24 -11.50 11.37
N LYS A 165 1.28 -12.26 11.69
CA LYS A 165 1.24 -13.71 11.71
C LYS A 165 1.72 -14.18 13.08
N ILE A 166 0.91 -15.00 13.73
CA ILE A 166 1.22 -15.58 15.03
C ILE A 166 1.38 -17.08 14.83
N GLU A 167 2.56 -17.61 15.13
CA GLU A 167 2.82 -19.05 15.10
C GLU A 167 2.90 -19.54 16.55
N GLU A 168 1.93 -20.35 16.95
CA GLU A 168 1.87 -20.96 18.27
C GLU A 168 3.00 -22.00 18.40
N LEU A 169 3.58 -22.07 19.60
CA LEU A 169 4.64 -23.03 19.95
C LEU A 169 4.09 -24.07 20.93
N GLU A 170 4.87 -25.13 21.16
CA GLU A 170 4.52 -26.16 22.17
C GLU A 170 4.31 -25.57 23.58
N ASP A 171 5.07 -24.53 23.93
CA ASP A 171 4.85 -23.76 25.15
C ASP A 171 3.87 -22.61 24.87
N GLU A 172 2.62 -22.77 25.30
CA GLU A 172 1.52 -21.81 25.11
C GLU A 172 1.79 -20.41 25.71
N ARG A 173 2.85 -20.25 26.52
CA ARG A 173 3.27 -18.97 27.13
C ARG A 173 4.15 -18.11 26.23
N ILE A 174 4.58 -18.65 25.09
CA ILE A 174 5.36 -17.95 24.08
C ILE A 174 4.85 -18.27 22.68
N CYS A 175 4.95 -17.30 21.77
CA CYS A 175 4.65 -17.53 20.35
C CYS A 175 5.60 -16.71 19.47
N TRP A 176 5.74 -17.11 18.21
CA TRP A 176 6.37 -16.27 17.21
C TRP A 176 5.39 -15.22 16.73
N LEU A 177 5.83 -13.96 16.76
CA LEU A 177 5.16 -12.85 16.12
C LEU A 177 5.95 -12.44 14.89
N GLU A 178 5.27 -12.40 13.75
CA GLU A 178 5.69 -11.66 12.58
C GLU A 178 4.74 -10.48 12.38
N LEU A 179 5.28 -9.27 12.30
CA LEU A 179 4.57 -8.03 12.07
C LEU A 179 5.10 -7.41 10.78
N SER A 180 4.22 -7.11 9.85
CA SER A 180 4.56 -6.49 8.57
C SER A 180 3.83 -5.16 8.41
N VAL A 181 4.60 -4.09 8.13
CA VAL A 181 4.11 -2.76 7.76
C VAL A 181 4.43 -2.59 6.28
N ASP A 182 3.45 -2.87 5.43
CA ASP A 182 3.62 -2.89 3.97
C ASP A 182 3.31 -1.52 3.37
N MET A 183 4.33 -0.94 2.75
CA MET A 183 4.33 0.41 2.18
C MET A 183 4.24 0.41 0.65
N GLU A 184 4.15 -0.75 -0.01
CA GLU A 184 4.28 -0.86 -1.48
C GLU A 184 3.11 -0.33 -2.31
N HIS A 185 2.06 0.18 -1.67
CA HIS A 185 0.98 0.78 -2.45
C HIS A 185 1.51 1.90 -3.36
N SER A 186 1.16 1.82 -4.65
CA SER A 186 1.53 2.77 -5.69
C SER A 186 0.28 3.40 -6.28
N GLU A 187 0.24 4.73 -6.37
CA GLU A 187 -0.86 5.45 -7.04
C GLU A 187 -0.90 5.19 -8.54
N LYS A 188 0.24 4.83 -9.14
CA LYS A 188 0.41 4.61 -10.58
C LYS A 188 -0.15 3.26 -11.04
N LEU A 189 -0.31 2.31 -10.12
CA LEU A 189 -0.75 0.95 -10.41
C LEU A 189 -2.09 0.66 -9.73
N SER A 190 -2.89 -0.19 -10.34
CA SER A 190 -4.12 -0.71 -9.75
C SER A 190 -4.20 -2.22 -9.95
N TYR A 191 -4.73 -2.90 -8.94
CA TYR A 191 -5.06 -4.31 -9.05
C TYR A 191 -6.44 -4.44 -9.68
N ASN A 192 -6.49 -4.80 -10.96
CA ASN A 192 -7.68 -4.72 -11.79
C ASN A 192 -8.34 -6.09 -11.96
N VAL A 193 -9.66 -6.10 -11.86
CA VAL A 193 -10.53 -7.25 -12.08
C VAL A 193 -11.45 -6.93 -13.25
N ASP A 194 -11.45 -7.80 -14.26
CA ASP A 194 -12.12 -7.53 -15.54
C ASP A 194 -13.59 -7.99 -15.55
N PHE A 195 -14.52 -7.04 -15.58
CA PHE A 195 -15.95 -7.28 -15.72
C PHE A 195 -16.50 -6.74 -17.06
N LEU A 196 -15.66 -6.57 -18.09
CA LEU A 196 -16.08 -6.02 -19.39
C LEU A 196 -17.20 -6.84 -20.03
N GLU A 197 -17.11 -8.17 -19.98
CA GLU A 197 -18.11 -9.05 -20.59
C GLU A 197 -19.47 -9.00 -19.88
N THR A 198 -19.48 -8.85 -18.55
CA THR A 198 -20.70 -8.94 -17.73
C THR A 198 -21.33 -7.58 -17.48
N LEU A 199 -20.50 -6.55 -17.30
CA LEU A 199 -20.91 -5.23 -16.82
C LEU A 199 -20.33 -4.07 -17.63
N GLY A 200 -19.52 -4.35 -18.67
CA GLY A 200 -18.92 -3.30 -19.50
C GLY A 200 -17.84 -2.47 -18.81
N MET A 201 -17.29 -2.92 -17.67
CA MET A 201 -16.32 -2.15 -16.87
C MET A 201 -15.20 -3.01 -16.28
N LYS A 202 -14.06 -2.37 -15.95
CA LYS A 202 -13.01 -2.93 -15.09
C LYS A 202 -13.11 -2.32 -13.69
N LEU A 203 -12.94 -3.15 -12.65
CA LEU A 203 -12.83 -2.70 -11.26
C LEU A 203 -11.38 -2.69 -10.81
N GLY A 204 -10.87 -1.54 -10.39
CA GLY A 204 -9.53 -1.39 -9.83
C GLY A 204 -9.54 -1.33 -8.31
N PHE A 205 -8.61 -2.02 -7.67
CA PHE A 205 -8.32 -1.95 -6.24
C PHE A 205 -6.91 -1.42 -6.00
N SER A 206 -6.57 -1.17 -4.74
CA SER A 206 -5.22 -0.80 -4.32
C SER A 206 -4.18 -1.83 -4.82
N SER A 207 -3.10 -1.37 -5.44
CA SER A 207 -2.06 -2.23 -6.03
C SER A 207 -1.51 -3.31 -5.08
N ILE A 208 -1.48 -2.98 -3.79
CA ILE A 208 -0.94 -3.84 -2.73
C ILE A 208 -1.73 -5.15 -2.58
N PHE A 209 -2.99 -5.20 -3.05
CA PHE A 209 -3.86 -6.38 -2.93
C PHE A 209 -3.24 -7.64 -3.55
N SER A 210 -2.47 -7.49 -4.63
CA SER A 210 -1.78 -8.59 -5.31
C SER A 210 -0.91 -9.44 -4.36
N LYS A 211 -0.33 -8.84 -3.32
CA LYS A 211 0.51 -9.53 -2.32
C LYS A 211 -0.27 -10.32 -1.28
N TYR A 212 -1.52 -9.94 -1.05
CA TYR A 212 -2.39 -10.56 -0.06
C TYR A 212 -3.21 -11.70 -0.65
N ARG A 213 -2.99 -12.02 -1.93
CA ARG A 213 -3.51 -13.25 -2.53
C ARG A 213 -2.95 -14.45 -1.80
N ILE A 214 -3.83 -15.31 -1.33
CA ILE A 214 -3.44 -16.59 -0.71
C ILE A 214 -3.75 -17.76 -1.63
N SER A 215 -3.03 -18.85 -1.42
CA SER A 215 -3.33 -20.12 -2.10
C SER A 215 -4.63 -20.70 -1.56
N LYS A 216 -5.17 -21.68 -2.27
CA LYS A 216 -6.40 -22.36 -1.84
C LYS A 216 -6.12 -23.17 -0.58
N GLU A 217 -4.97 -23.81 -0.56
CA GLU A 217 -4.45 -24.62 0.55
C GLU A 217 -4.40 -23.78 1.82
N ASP A 218 -3.81 -22.58 1.76
CA ASP A 218 -3.74 -21.66 2.90
C ASP A 218 -5.13 -21.19 3.33
N ALA A 219 -6.06 -20.97 2.39
CA ALA A 219 -7.42 -20.53 2.70
C ALA A 219 -8.17 -21.56 3.56
N PHE A 220 -7.91 -22.86 3.37
CA PHE A 220 -8.55 -23.92 4.17
C PHE A 220 -8.08 -23.94 5.63
N GLU A 221 -6.85 -23.52 5.88
CA GLU A 221 -6.26 -23.48 7.21
C GLU A 221 -6.69 -22.24 8.01
N LEU A 222 -7.33 -21.26 7.36
CA LEU A 222 -7.75 -20.04 8.02
C LEU A 222 -8.79 -20.32 9.12
N PRO A 223 -8.62 -19.72 10.32
CA PRO A 223 -9.61 -19.81 11.38
C PRO A 223 -10.91 -19.06 10.99
N ARG A 224 -11.93 -19.11 11.85
CA ARG A 224 -13.15 -18.31 11.65
C ARG A 224 -12.81 -16.81 11.67
N HIS A 225 -13.21 -16.10 10.63
CA HIS A 225 -12.97 -14.67 10.47
C HIS A 225 -13.98 -14.06 9.48
N LEU A 226 -14.01 -12.72 9.38
CA LEU A 226 -14.92 -12.04 8.46
C LEU A 226 -14.46 -12.24 7.02
N ILE A 227 -15.35 -12.76 6.18
CA ILE A 227 -15.12 -12.92 4.74
C ILE A 227 -16.16 -12.10 3.99
N ILE A 228 -15.71 -11.26 3.08
CA ILE A 228 -16.53 -10.46 2.20
C ILE A 228 -16.41 -11.04 0.79
N GLU A 229 -17.48 -11.61 0.27
CA GLU A 229 -17.51 -12.09 -1.12
C GLU A 229 -18.15 -11.02 -2.01
N ILE A 230 -17.44 -10.63 -3.06
CA ILE A 230 -17.96 -9.86 -4.17
C ILE A 230 -18.38 -10.88 -5.23
N THR A 231 -19.67 -10.94 -5.56
CA THR A 231 -20.17 -11.85 -6.59
C THR A 231 -19.94 -11.28 -8.00
N SER A 232 -20.13 -12.09 -9.04
CA SER A 232 -20.00 -11.65 -10.44
C SER A 232 -20.96 -10.50 -10.83
N ASN A 233 -22.06 -10.34 -10.08
CA ASN A 233 -23.03 -9.26 -10.24
C ASN A 233 -22.76 -8.08 -9.31
N LEU A 234 -21.59 -8.05 -8.66
CA LEU A 234 -21.18 -7.04 -7.65
C LEU A 234 -22.04 -7.00 -6.39
N GLU A 235 -22.84 -8.03 -6.11
CA GLU A 235 -23.46 -8.17 -4.80
C GLU A 235 -22.40 -8.53 -3.75
N ILE A 236 -22.53 -7.91 -2.57
CA ILE A 236 -21.64 -8.16 -1.43
C ILE A 236 -22.32 -9.16 -0.49
N ARG A 237 -21.64 -10.27 -0.21
CA ARG A 237 -22.07 -11.29 0.78
C ARG A 237 -21.06 -11.38 1.90
N LYS A 238 -21.53 -11.66 3.11
CA LYS A 238 -20.67 -11.78 4.31
C LYS A 238 -20.74 -13.19 4.86
N TYR A 239 -19.59 -13.76 5.17
CA TYR A 239 -19.45 -15.06 5.82
C TYR A 239 -18.48 -14.95 7.01
N TYR A 240 -18.53 -15.95 7.91
CA TYR A 240 -17.66 -16.05 9.08
C TYR A 240 -16.70 -17.25 9.03
N ARG A 241 -16.71 -17.96 7.90
CA ARG A 241 -15.85 -19.09 7.54
C ARG A 241 -15.76 -19.14 6.03
N VAL A 242 -14.66 -19.70 5.50
CA VAL A 242 -14.52 -19.96 4.07
C VAL A 242 -15.73 -20.76 3.58
N PRO A 243 -16.50 -20.24 2.62
CA PRO A 243 -17.75 -20.87 2.22
C PRO A 243 -17.50 -22.09 1.31
N ASP A 244 -18.30 -23.14 1.46
CA ASP A 244 -18.14 -24.41 0.75
C ASP A 244 -18.23 -24.29 -0.78
N HIS A 245 -18.81 -23.21 -1.32
CA HIS A 245 -18.83 -23.01 -2.77
C HIS A 245 -17.51 -22.44 -3.30
N TYR A 246 -16.76 -21.68 -2.49
CA TYR A 246 -15.41 -21.24 -2.85
C TYR A 246 -14.47 -22.44 -3.04
N THR A 247 -14.71 -23.51 -2.28
CA THR A 247 -13.91 -24.74 -2.32
C THR A 247 -14.28 -25.64 -3.50
N ARG A 248 -15.45 -25.45 -4.12
CA ARG A 248 -15.92 -26.22 -5.29
C ARG A 248 -15.59 -25.54 -6.61
N ASP A 249 -15.65 -24.20 -6.64
CA ASP A 249 -15.47 -23.39 -7.84
C ASP A 249 -14.00 -22.95 -7.96
N LEU A 250 -13.14 -23.95 -8.14
CA LEU A 250 -11.72 -23.87 -7.80
C LEU A 250 -10.95 -22.84 -8.64
N ASP A 251 -11.25 -22.64 -9.93
CA ASP A 251 -10.36 -21.85 -10.80
C ASP A 251 -10.89 -20.46 -11.19
N SER A 252 -12.09 -20.10 -10.74
CA SER A 252 -12.73 -18.84 -11.13
C SER A 252 -12.54 -17.71 -10.13
N LYS A 253 -12.27 -18.01 -8.84
CA LYS A 253 -12.26 -17.00 -7.76
C LYS A 253 -10.90 -16.84 -7.10
N GLU A 254 -10.62 -15.63 -6.64
CA GLU A 254 -9.42 -15.30 -5.87
C GLU A 254 -9.80 -14.90 -4.44
N MET A 255 -8.99 -15.28 -3.45
CA MET A 255 -9.13 -14.83 -2.07
C MET A 255 -7.92 -13.99 -1.69
N LEU A 256 -8.20 -12.79 -1.19
CA LEU A 256 -7.24 -11.89 -0.58
C LEU A 256 -7.41 -11.94 0.93
N HIS A 257 -6.35 -12.16 1.69
CA HIS A 257 -6.39 -12.28 3.14
C HIS A 257 -5.55 -11.21 3.84
N PHE A 258 -6.19 -10.43 4.70
CA PHE A 258 -5.57 -9.39 5.51
C PHE A 258 -5.57 -9.82 6.98
N SER A 259 -4.42 -10.28 7.45
CA SER A 259 -4.22 -10.81 8.81
C SER A 259 -4.11 -9.70 9.86
N PHE A 260 -5.16 -8.90 10.06
CA PHE A 260 -5.19 -7.92 11.15
C PHE A 260 -5.29 -8.62 12.50
N LEU A 261 -4.52 -8.15 13.49
CA LEU A 261 -4.32 -8.82 14.79
C LEU A 261 -5.60 -9.28 15.50
N PHE A 262 -6.65 -8.47 15.49
CA PHE A 262 -7.88 -8.74 16.24
C PHE A 262 -9.10 -9.06 15.38
N ARG A 263 -9.05 -8.73 14.09
CA ARG A 263 -10.16 -8.90 13.14
C ARG A 263 -9.58 -9.17 11.75
N PRO A 264 -9.05 -10.37 11.49
CA PRO A 264 -8.65 -10.73 10.14
C PRO A 264 -9.84 -10.63 9.19
N VAL A 265 -9.57 -10.17 7.98
CA VAL A 265 -10.58 -9.99 6.93
C VAL A 265 -10.10 -10.65 5.66
N SER A 266 -10.96 -11.45 5.03
CA SER A 266 -10.73 -11.92 3.67
C SER A 266 -11.72 -11.32 2.70
N ILE A 267 -11.28 -11.11 1.47
CA ILE A 267 -12.11 -10.68 0.36
C ILE A 267 -12.06 -11.76 -0.72
N ILE A 268 -13.21 -12.31 -1.09
CA ILE A 268 -13.33 -13.20 -2.25
C ILE A 268 -13.77 -12.35 -3.44
N ILE A 269 -12.99 -12.42 -4.51
CA ILE A 269 -13.25 -11.73 -5.78
C ILE A 269 -13.60 -12.78 -6.84
N PRO A 270 -14.57 -12.52 -7.73
CA PRO A 270 -15.14 -13.56 -8.60
C PRO A 270 -14.28 -13.86 -9.83
N LYS A 271 -13.11 -13.21 -9.96
CA LYS A 271 -12.13 -13.37 -11.05
C LYS A 271 -10.73 -13.05 -10.53
N THR A 272 -9.72 -13.64 -11.16
CA THR A 272 -8.30 -13.29 -10.94
C THR A 272 -8.04 -11.85 -11.36
N GLY A 273 -7.39 -11.07 -10.49
CA GLY A 273 -6.99 -9.71 -10.83
C GLY A 273 -5.55 -9.61 -11.31
N PHE A 274 -5.24 -8.51 -11.99
CA PHE A 274 -3.93 -8.23 -12.58
C PHE A 274 -3.47 -6.82 -12.24
N LEU A 275 -2.18 -6.66 -12.01
CA LEU A 275 -1.59 -5.33 -11.85
C LEU A 275 -1.45 -4.65 -13.22
N GLU A 276 -2.12 -3.53 -13.39
CA GLU A 276 -2.00 -2.70 -14.59
C GLU A 276 -1.74 -1.24 -14.19
N ARG A 277 -1.26 -0.43 -15.14
CA ARG A 277 -1.18 1.02 -14.94
C ARG A 277 -2.59 1.59 -14.81
N ARG A 278 -2.77 2.45 -13.82
CA ARG A 278 -4.03 3.10 -13.54
C ARG A 278 -4.36 4.09 -14.68
N PRO A 279 -5.59 4.10 -15.20
CA PRO A 279 -6.02 5.11 -16.16
C PRO A 279 -5.94 6.51 -15.56
N THR A 280 -5.51 7.50 -16.34
CA THR A 280 -5.43 8.91 -15.91
C THR A 280 -6.79 9.52 -15.57
N ASN A 281 -7.87 9.05 -16.19
CA ASN A 281 -9.24 9.50 -15.97
C ASN A 281 -10.02 8.64 -14.95
N ALA A 282 -9.34 8.09 -13.94
CA ALA A 282 -10.02 7.31 -12.91
C ALA A 282 -10.84 8.22 -11.97
N ASN A 283 -12.04 7.80 -11.57
CA ASN A 283 -12.76 8.46 -10.48
C ASN A 283 -12.09 8.10 -9.15
N PHE A 284 -11.65 9.11 -8.39
CA PHE A 284 -10.80 8.93 -7.19
C PHE A 284 -11.56 8.86 -5.86
N GLU A 285 -12.89 8.92 -5.86
CA GLU A 285 -13.69 9.05 -4.62
C GLU A 285 -14.68 7.90 -4.40
N ASP A 286 -14.61 6.88 -5.25
CA ASP A 286 -15.55 5.78 -5.18
C ASP A 286 -15.11 4.77 -4.12
N THR A 287 -15.90 4.71 -3.05
CA THR A 287 -15.71 3.76 -1.96
C THR A 287 -16.53 2.49 -2.17
N GLY A 288 -17.38 2.39 -3.19
CA GLY A 288 -18.29 1.23 -3.34
C GLY A 288 -19.30 1.05 -2.20
N SER A 289 -19.44 2.03 -1.29
CA SER A 289 -20.28 1.96 -0.09
C SER A 289 -21.78 2.12 -0.35
N GLY A 290 -22.18 2.44 -1.59
CA GLY A 290 -23.59 2.41 -2.03
C GLY A 290 -24.53 3.43 -1.34
N LEU A 291 -24.01 4.40 -0.59
CA LEU A 291 -24.81 5.42 0.10
C LEU A 291 -25.63 6.33 -0.85
N GLY A 292 -25.38 6.25 -2.17
CA GLY A 292 -26.21 6.82 -3.22
C GLY A 292 -26.68 5.77 -4.21
N GLN A 293 -27.78 5.05 -3.93
CA GLN A 293 -28.41 4.15 -4.91
C GLN A 293 -28.80 4.85 -6.23
N GLN A 294 -28.84 6.19 -6.28
CA GLN A 294 -29.01 6.99 -7.50
C GLN A 294 -27.71 7.22 -8.29
N GLU A 295 -26.53 7.27 -7.65
CA GLU A 295 -25.26 7.50 -8.36
C GLU A 295 -24.77 6.26 -9.10
N VAL A 296 -25.00 5.07 -8.53
CA VAL A 296 -24.56 3.80 -9.13
C VAL A 296 -25.18 3.58 -10.52
N LYS A 297 -26.42 4.02 -10.77
CA LYS A 297 -27.05 3.94 -12.10
C LYS A 297 -26.49 4.95 -13.10
N ASN A 298 -26.12 6.15 -12.64
CA ASN A 298 -25.55 7.20 -13.51
C ASN A 298 -24.06 6.97 -13.84
N GLN A 299 -23.39 6.09 -13.10
CA GLN A 299 -21.96 5.79 -13.26
C GLN A 299 -21.64 4.51 -14.07
N ILE A 300 -22.66 3.79 -14.55
CA ILE A 300 -22.50 2.60 -15.42
C ILE A 300 -21.80 2.97 -16.76
N ASN A 301 -21.71 4.26 -17.09
CA ASN A 301 -21.04 4.75 -18.30
C ASN A 301 -19.50 4.81 -18.20
N SER A 302 -18.88 4.55 -17.04
CA SER A 302 -17.42 4.50 -16.93
C SER A 302 -16.89 3.08 -17.13
N ASN A 303 -16.06 2.88 -18.18
CA ASN A 303 -15.41 1.59 -18.46
C ASN A 303 -14.39 1.18 -17.38
N TYR A 304 -14.07 2.05 -16.43
CA TYR A 304 -13.14 1.78 -15.33
C TYR A 304 -13.61 2.48 -14.04
N ARG A 305 -13.62 1.72 -12.93
CA ARG A 305 -14.01 2.19 -11.60
C ARG A 305 -12.99 1.75 -10.57
N TYR A 306 -12.41 2.68 -9.81
CA TYR A 306 -11.45 2.37 -8.75
C TYR A 306 -12.11 2.42 -7.39
N ILE A 307 -11.91 1.39 -6.57
CA ILE A 307 -12.40 1.31 -5.20
C ILE A 307 -11.27 1.71 -4.26
N ASP A 308 -11.42 2.83 -3.56
CA ASP A 308 -10.45 3.25 -2.55
C ASP A 308 -10.66 2.51 -1.23
N PHE A 309 -9.96 1.38 -1.10
CA PHE A 309 -9.96 0.55 0.10
C PHE A 309 -9.49 1.28 1.37
N PHE A 310 -8.50 2.17 1.23
CA PHE A 310 -7.95 2.88 2.39
C PHE A 310 -8.98 3.85 2.98
N SER A 311 -9.68 4.58 2.11
CA SER A 311 -10.80 5.45 2.51
C SER A 311 -11.96 4.66 3.10
N LEU A 312 -12.32 3.52 2.50
CA LEU A 312 -13.37 2.63 3.00
C LEU A 312 -13.17 2.20 4.45
N ILE A 313 -11.95 1.80 4.81
CA ILE A 313 -11.67 1.32 6.17
C ILE A 313 -11.58 2.48 7.16
N ASN A 314 -11.05 3.64 6.74
CA ASN A 314 -10.89 4.79 7.62
C ASN A 314 -12.21 5.48 8.00
N GLN A 315 -13.25 5.38 7.18
CA GLN A 315 -14.57 5.97 7.44
C GLN A 315 -15.46 5.15 8.39
N SER A 316 -15.12 3.88 8.65
CA SER A 316 -15.86 2.98 9.55
C SER A 316 -15.52 3.17 11.04
#